data_AF-A0A9E8N372-F1
#
_entry.id   AF-A0A9E8N372-F1
#
_cell.length_a   1.000
_cell.length_b   1.000
_cell.length_c   1.000
_cell.angle_alpha   90.00
_cell.angle_beta   90.00
_cell.angle_gamma   90.00
#
_symmetry.space_group_name_H-M   'P 1'
#
loop_
_entity.id
_entity.type
_entity.pdbx_description
1 polymer ?
#
loop_
_entity_poly.entity_id
_entity_poly.type
_entity_poly.pdbx_seq_one_letter_code
_entity_poly.pdbx_strand_id
1 'polypeptide(L)'
;MLIQQKVKELRTALEESYPHQITVEYIDLRESPDERKSGLGQLLVNQKFPTPLVVINGEARFAGSIIINKIVKEVGKTLNP
;
A
#
# COMPACT_ATOMS: atom_id res chain seq x y z
N MET A 1 5.92 -14.86 4.30
CA MET A 1 4.74 -15.14 5.12
C MET A 1 4.20 -13.90 5.86
N LEU A 2 5.04 -13.14 6.57
CA LEU A 2 4.59 -11.99 7.39
C LEU A 2 3.90 -10.84 6.61
N ILE A 3 4.40 -10.49 5.41
CA ILE A 3 3.84 -9.35 4.66
C ILE A 3 2.41 -9.61 4.15
N GLN A 4 2.14 -10.82 3.65
CA GLN A 4 0.82 -11.23 3.16
C GLN A 4 -0.22 -11.18 4.29
N GLN A 5 0.16 -11.63 5.49
CA GLN A 5 -0.69 -11.53 6.67
C GLN A 5 -0.98 -10.07 7.04
N LYS A 6 0.05 -9.19 7.04
CA LYS A 6 -0.13 -7.75 7.31
C LYS A 6 -1.01 -7.06 6.27
N VAL A 7 -0.89 -7.44 4.99
CA VAL A 7 -1.78 -6.95 3.92
C VAL A 7 -3.22 -7.41 4.17
N LYS A 8 -3.43 -8.66 4.57
CA LYS A 8 -4.77 -9.16 4.92
C LYS A 8 -5.38 -8.41 6.11
N GLU A 9 -4.61 -8.21 7.18
CA GLU A 9 -5.05 -7.42 8.34
C GLU A 9 -5.40 -5.97 7.94
N LEU A 10 -4.58 -5.35 7.09
CA LEU A 10 -4.87 -4.02 6.56
C LEU A 10 -6.16 -3.99 5.73
N ARG A 11 -6.37 -4.97 4.86
CA ARG A 11 -7.60 -5.09 4.07
C ARG A 11 -8.84 -5.17 4.94
N THR A 12 -8.81 -6.03 5.96
CA THR A 12 -9.91 -6.16 6.92
C THR A 12 -10.17 -4.83 7.64
N ALA A 13 -9.14 -4.18 8.17
CA ALA A 13 -9.30 -2.91 8.88
C ALA A 13 -9.87 -1.78 7.99
N LEU A 14 -9.48 -1.74 6.71
CA LEU A 14 -10.00 -0.78 5.75
C LEU A 14 -11.46 -1.06 5.38
N GLU A 15 -11.84 -2.32 5.16
CA GLU A 15 -13.24 -2.68 4.87
C GLU A 15 -14.15 -2.41 6.07
N GLU A 16 -13.70 -2.69 7.30
CA GLU A 16 -14.45 -2.38 8.52
C GLU A 16 -14.63 -0.87 8.72
N SER A 17 -13.63 -0.07 8.36
CA SER A 17 -13.66 1.39 8.54
C SER A 17 -14.40 2.11 7.42
N TYR A 18 -14.29 1.61 6.18
CA TYR A 18 -14.81 2.23 4.96
C TYR A 18 -15.45 1.18 4.04
N PRO A 19 -16.59 0.59 4.43
CA PRO A 19 -17.19 -0.53 3.71
C PRO A 19 -17.48 -0.19 2.25
N HIS A 20 -17.02 -1.05 1.33
CA HIS A 20 -17.22 -0.94 -0.12
C HIS A 20 -16.66 0.32 -0.80
N GLN A 21 -15.86 1.12 -0.09
CA GLN A 21 -15.30 2.36 -0.62
C GLN A 21 -13.86 2.20 -1.13
N ILE A 22 -13.14 1.16 -0.68
CA ILE A 22 -11.70 1.00 -0.91
C ILE A 22 -11.41 -0.33 -1.60
N THR A 23 -10.57 -0.29 -2.63
CA THR A 23 -9.93 -1.48 -3.20
C THR A 23 -8.48 -1.51 -2.78
N VAL A 24 -8.00 -2.67 -2.33
CA VAL A 24 -6.60 -2.88 -1.94
C VAL A 24 -5.99 -3.92 -2.85
N GLU A 25 -4.84 -3.60 -3.42
CA GLU A 25 -4.05 -4.51 -4.25
C GLU A 25 -2.68 -4.75 -3.61
N TYR A 26 -2.17 -5.98 -3.74
CA TYR A 26 -0.79 -6.29 -3.39
C TYR A 26 -0.04 -6.63 -4.67
N ILE A 27 1.05 -5.92 -4.92
CA ILE A 27 1.88 -6.09 -6.10
C ILE A 27 3.25 -6.57 -5.67
N ASP A 28 3.66 -7.73 -6.16
CA ASP A 28 5.03 -8.19 -6.06
C ASP A 28 5.82 -7.78 -7.30
N LEU A 29 6.71 -6.79 -7.15
CA LEU A 29 7.54 -6.30 -8.27
C LEU A 29 8.45 -7.38 -8.87
N ARG A 30 8.69 -8.49 -8.15
CA ARG A 30 9.46 -9.63 -8.68
C ARG A 30 8.67 -10.39 -9.74
N GLU A 31 7.35 -10.37 -9.64
CA GLU A 31 6.41 -11.10 -10.49
C GLU A 31 5.72 -10.21 -11.53
N SER A 32 5.80 -8.88 -11.40
CA SER A 32 5.25 -7.92 -12.35
C SER A 32 6.33 -7.05 -13.02
N PRO A 33 6.78 -7.40 -14.24
CA PRO A 33 7.77 -6.63 -14.99
C PRO A 33 7.31 -5.20 -15.34
N ASP A 34 6.02 -5.02 -15.60
CA ASP A 34 5.45 -3.71 -15.98
C ASP A 34 5.44 -2.78 -14.77
N GLU A 35 5.00 -3.26 -13.60
CA GLU A 35 5.04 -2.49 -12.36
C GLU A 35 6.47 -2.20 -11.92
N ARG A 36 7.42 -3.10 -12.17
CA ARG A 36 8.84 -2.84 -11.90
C ARG A 36 9.38 -1.66 -12.71
N LYS A 37 8.87 -1.43 -13.93
CA LYS A 37 9.25 -0.30 -14.80
C LYS A 37 8.45 0.97 -14.50
N SER A 38 7.38 0.89 -13.73
CA SER A 38 6.57 2.05 -13.37
C SER A 38 7.36 3.02 -12.48
N GLY A 39 6.96 4.29 -12.48
CA GLY A 39 7.61 5.31 -11.65
C GLY A 39 7.64 4.93 -10.16
N LEU A 40 6.57 4.32 -9.65
CA LEU A 40 6.48 3.83 -8.27
C LEU A 40 7.34 2.59 -8.04
N GLY A 41 7.38 1.64 -8.98
CA GLY A 41 8.26 0.47 -8.87
C GLY A 41 9.74 0.87 -8.83
N GLN A 42 10.12 1.87 -9.63
CA GLN A 42 11.48 2.42 -9.63
C GLN A 42 11.89 3.06 -8.30
N LEU A 43 10.93 3.54 -7.48
CA LEU A 43 11.23 4.03 -6.13
C LEU A 43 11.77 2.93 -5.21
N LEU A 44 11.30 1.70 -5.39
CA LEU A 44 11.76 0.53 -4.64
C LEU A 44 13.02 -0.09 -5.27
N VAL A 45 13.05 -0.24 -6.59
CA VAL A 45 14.20 -0.83 -7.31
C VAL A 45 15.49 -0.03 -7.08
N ASN A 46 15.39 1.31 -7.12
CA ASN A 46 16.54 2.18 -6.92
C ASN A 46 16.87 2.40 -5.42
N GLN A 47 16.26 1.63 -4.52
CA GLN A 47 16.44 1.69 -3.06
C GLN A 47 16.22 3.09 -2.46
N LYS A 48 15.47 3.96 -3.15
CA LYS A 48 15.09 5.28 -2.63
C LYS A 48 14.15 5.12 -1.42
N PHE A 49 13.40 4.02 -1.37
CA PHE A 49 12.55 3.67 -0.24
C PHE A 49 12.69 2.20 0.15
N PRO A 50 12.61 1.87 1.44
CA PRO A 50 12.55 0.48 1.90
C PRO A 50 11.20 -0.16 1.54
N THR A 51 11.21 -1.45 1.22
CA THR A 51 10.00 -2.26 1.06
C THR A 51 9.36 -2.54 2.43
N PRO A 52 8.02 -2.65 2.53
CA PRO A 52 7.03 -2.40 1.48
C PRO A 52 6.76 -0.91 1.27
N LEU A 53 6.36 -0.53 0.05
CA LEU A 53 5.82 0.79 -0.29
C LEU A 53 4.29 0.71 -0.28
N VAL A 54 3.63 1.58 0.48
CA VAL A 54 2.18 1.73 0.47
C VAL A 54 1.83 2.98 -0.33
N VAL A 55 1.01 2.77 -1.35
CA VAL A 55 0.54 3.79 -2.28
C VAL A 55 -0.95 4.00 -2.04
N ILE A 56 -1.38 5.24 -1.92
CA ILE A 56 -2.79 5.61 -1.76
C ILE A 56 -3.12 6.56 -2.91
N ASN A 57 -4.11 6.21 -3.74
CA ASN A 57 -4.52 6.96 -4.94
C ASN A 57 -3.35 7.39 -5.85
N GLY A 58 -2.43 6.47 -6.12
CA GLY A 58 -1.27 6.70 -7.00
C GLY A 58 -0.09 7.42 -6.33
N GLU A 59 -0.23 7.86 -5.08
CA GLU A 59 0.85 8.55 -4.35
C GLU A 59 1.47 7.67 -3.27
N ALA A 60 2.81 7.61 -3.25
CA ALA A 60 3.55 6.96 -2.18
C ALA A 60 3.33 7.69 -0.84
N ARG A 61 2.84 6.97 0.17
CA ARG A 61 2.51 7.54 1.49
C ARG A 61 3.29 6.92 2.64
N PHE A 62 3.57 5.62 2.58
CA PHE A 62 4.34 4.92 3.61
C PHE A 62 5.39 4.00 2.99
N ALA A 63 6.53 3.85 3.65
CA ALA A 63 7.60 2.95 3.22
C ALA A 63 8.18 2.19 4.43
N GLY A 64 8.70 0.99 4.18
CA GLY A 64 9.42 0.16 5.16
C GLY A 64 8.56 -0.57 6.17
N SER A 65 7.29 -0.18 6.36
CA SER A 65 6.38 -0.88 7.27
C SER A 65 4.91 -0.65 6.93
N ILE A 66 4.07 -1.63 7.25
CA ILE A 66 2.60 -1.51 7.18
C ILE A 66 2.09 -1.19 8.59
N ILE A 67 1.80 0.09 8.84
CA ILE A 67 1.27 0.58 10.10
C ILE A 67 -0.23 0.80 9.94
N ILE A 68 -1.03 -0.22 10.25
CA ILE A 68 -2.47 -0.31 9.92
C ILE A 68 -3.25 0.94 10.35
N ASN A 69 -3.15 1.33 11.63
CA ASN A 69 -3.91 2.47 12.16
C ASN A 69 -3.57 3.80 11.46
N LYS A 70 -2.30 4.02 11.08
CA LYS A 70 -1.88 5.22 10.35
C LYS A 70 -2.38 5.20 8.92
N ILE A 71 -2.33 4.04 8.25
CA ILE A 71 -2.80 3.89 6.88
C ILE A 71 -4.32 4.11 6.81
N VAL A 72 -5.09 3.49 7.71
CA VAL A 72 -6.55 3.68 7.79
C VAL A 72 -6.88 5.17 7.98
N LYS A 73 -6.22 5.83 8.93
CA LYS A 73 -6.41 7.27 9.16
C LYS A 73 -6.10 8.12 7.92
N GLU A 74 -5.02 7.79 7.20
CA GLU A 74 -4.61 8.52 6.00
C GLU A 74 -5.60 8.32 4.84
N VAL A 75 -6.14 7.11 4.66
CA VAL A 75 -7.22 6.84 3.72
C VAL A 75 -8.47 7.65 4.08
N GLY A 76 -8.82 7.73 5.36
CA GLY A 76 -9.96 8.54 5.82
C GLY A 76 -9.87 10.02 5.44
N LYS A 77 -8.68 10.62 5.49
CA LYS A 77 -8.45 12.00 5.01
C LYS A 77 -8.63 12.14 3.49
N THR A 78 -8.40 11.07 2.75
CA THR A 78 -8.49 11.08 1.29
C THR A 78 -9.93 10.91 0.81
N LEU A 79 -10.73 10.13 1.54
CA LEU A 79 -12.17 9.94 1.27
C LEU A 79 -13.01 11.15 1.69
N ASN A 80 -12.62 11.83 2.77
CA ASN A 80 -13.28 13.03 3.28
C ASN A 80 -12.27 14.20 3.33
N PRO A 81 -11.95 14.80 2.18
CA PRO A 81 -10.95 15.86 2.07
C PRO A 81 -11.34 17.16 2.78
#